data_AF-A0AAJ0V973-F1
#
_entry.id   AF-A0AAJ0V973-F1
#
_cell.length_a   1.000
_cell.length_b   1.000
_cell.length_c   1.000
_cell.angle_alpha   90.00
_cell.angle_beta   90.00
_cell.angle_gamma   90.00
#
_symmetry.space_group_name_H-M   'P 1'
#
loop_
_entity.id
_entity.type
_entity.pdbx_description
1 polymer ?
#
loop_
_entity_poly.entity_id
_entity_poly.type
_entity_poly.pdbx_seq_one_letter_code
_entity_poly.pdbx_strand_id
1 'polypeptide(L)'
;MNPSPELNTILKQLRLSGILDSLEARNREAIDGQLAYTEFLAMLLHDEVARRENRKLAIRLSRAGFAIGKTLESFDFDLLPALNRAYVFDLAAGRYLDEKVAILIAGQTGTGKSHLAQALGHCAARQGRDVLFISQTELFKRLNAARATGTYERRFQQYARVPLLIVDDFALKPLHTPQDEDFHDLVDARYERAATILTSNLHFDEWGAAFPDNRILGTATLDRLRHGAYRLVLEGDSRRAPKPMPDPPQNTVAKNGKKPQP
;
A
#
# COMPACT_ATOMS: atom_id res chain seq x y z
N MET A 1 -39.24 -22.56 7.45
CA MET A 1 -39.02 -23.34 8.69
C MET A 1 -37.80 -22.77 9.39
N ASN A 2 -37.92 -22.39 10.66
CA ASN A 2 -36.80 -21.89 11.44
C ASN A 2 -35.70 -22.97 11.56
N PRO A 3 -34.42 -22.65 11.36
CA PRO A 3 -33.34 -23.59 11.60
C PRO A 3 -33.39 -24.06 13.06
N SER A 4 -33.15 -25.35 13.31
CA SER A 4 -33.28 -25.93 14.64
C SER A 4 -32.44 -25.15 15.66
N PRO A 5 -32.96 -24.86 16.88
CA PRO A 5 -32.21 -24.13 17.90
C PRO A 5 -30.91 -24.85 18.30
N GLU A 6 -30.88 -26.17 18.13
CA GLU A 6 -29.71 -27.02 18.30
C GLU A 6 -28.60 -26.70 17.27
N LEU A 7 -28.96 -26.54 15.99
CA LEU A 7 -28.01 -26.19 14.92
C LEU A 7 -27.35 -24.84 15.19
N ASN A 8 -28.13 -23.83 15.59
CA ASN A 8 -27.59 -22.51 15.95
C ASN A 8 -26.58 -22.58 17.12
N THR A 9 -26.82 -23.48 18.08
CA THR A 9 -25.92 -23.67 19.22
C THR A 9 -24.60 -24.31 18.78
N ILE A 10 -24.67 -25.35 17.94
CA ILE A 10 -23.49 -26.03 17.37
C ILE A 10 -22.67 -25.07 16.49
N LEU A 11 -23.32 -24.30 15.62
CA LEU A 11 -22.65 -23.33 14.74
C LEU A 11 -21.90 -22.26 15.55
N LYS A 12 -22.46 -21.79 16.66
CA LYS A 12 -21.78 -20.86 17.58
C LYS A 12 -20.58 -21.51 18.26
N GLN A 13 -20.71 -22.74 18.75
CA GLN A 13 -19.60 -23.48 19.37
C GLN A 13 -18.43 -23.71 18.40
N LEU A 14 -18.72 -24.04 17.14
CA LEU A 14 -17.73 -24.24 16.08
C LEU A 14 -17.23 -22.93 15.44
N ARG A 15 -17.76 -21.77 15.86
CA ARG A 15 -17.46 -20.43 15.31
C ARG A 15 -17.72 -20.32 13.81
N LEU A 16 -18.79 -20.97 13.34
CA LEU A 16 -19.25 -20.96 11.94
C LEU A 16 -20.22 -19.80 11.70
N SER A 17 -19.73 -18.58 11.93
CA SER A 17 -20.55 -17.37 11.86
C SER A 17 -21.12 -17.11 10.46
N GLY A 18 -20.37 -17.37 9.39
CA GLY A 18 -20.81 -17.17 8.01
C GLY A 18 -22.00 -18.04 7.64
N ILE A 19 -21.99 -19.30 8.10
CA ILE A 19 -23.16 -20.18 7.98
C ILE A 19 -24.31 -19.63 8.80
N LEU A 20 -24.08 -19.23 10.05
CA LEU A 20 -25.14 -18.72 10.93
C LEU A 20 -25.92 -17.55 10.31
N ASP A 21 -25.22 -16.62 9.65
CA ASP A 21 -25.84 -15.42 9.05
C ASP A 21 -26.55 -15.72 7.71
N SER A 22 -26.14 -16.76 6.98
CA SER A 22 -26.65 -17.10 5.63
C SER A 22 -27.61 -18.29 5.60
N LEU A 23 -27.67 -19.08 6.69
CA LEU A 23 -28.35 -20.38 6.76
C LEU A 23 -29.81 -20.32 6.29
N GLU A 24 -30.58 -19.32 6.74
CA GLU A 24 -32.00 -19.21 6.37
C GLU A 24 -32.18 -18.92 4.88
N ALA A 25 -31.35 -18.04 4.32
CA ALA A 25 -31.40 -17.69 2.91
C ALA A 25 -30.99 -18.89 2.03
N ARG A 26 -29.88 -19.56 2.38
CA ARG A 26 -29.39 -20.75 1.65
C ARG A 26 -30.30 -21.95 1.77
N ASN A 27 -30.97 -22.13 2.91
CA ASN A 27 -31.94 -23.21 3.08
C ASN A 27 -33.17 -23.00 2.17
N ARG A 28 -33.62 -21.76 1.99
CA ARG A 28 -34.69 -21.44 1.03
C ARG A 28 -34.24 -21.71 -0.40
N GLU A 29 -33.06 -21.23 -0.77
CA GLU A 29 -32.45 -21.46 -2.09
C GLU A 29 -32.30 -22.96 -2.41
N ALA A 30 -31.90 -23.77 -1.43
CA ALA A 30 -31.77 -25.22 -1.61
C ALA A 30 -33.12 -25.92 -1.82
N ILE A 31 -34.18 -25.47 -1.13
CA ILE A 31 -35.54 -25.99 -1.31
C ILE A 31 -36.07 -25.61 -2.70
N ASP A 32 -35.95 -24.33 -3.06
CA ASP A 32 -36.48 -23.80 -4.33
C ASP A 32 -35.71 -24.37 -5.53
N GLY A 33 -34.40 -24.55 -5.41
CA GLY A 33 -33.51 -25.10 -6.44
C GLY A 33 -33.39 -26.63 -6.45
N GLN A 34 -34.05 -27.34 -5.52
CA GLN A 34 -33.95 -28.80 -5.35
C GLN A 34 -32.50 -29.31 -5.29
N LEU A 35 -31.63 -28.61 -4.56
CA LEU A 35 -30.21 -28.95 -4.49
C LEU A 35 -29.98 -30.29 -3.80
N ALA A 36 -28.97 -31.04 -4.27
CA ALA A 36 -28.55 -32.24 -3.57
C ALA A 36 -27.99 -31.88 -2.18
N TYR A 37 -28.12 -32.78 -1.20
CA TYR A 37 -27.65 -32.52 0.17
C TYR A 37 -26.16 -32.16 0.25
N THR A 38 -25.34 -32.77 -0.60
CA THR A 38 -23.90 -32.48 -0.69
C THR A 38 -23.62 -31.09 -1.27
N GLU A 39 -24.44 -30.62 -2.22
CA GLU A 39 -24.33 -29.28 -2.81
C GLU A 39 -24.74 -28.21 -1.80
N PHE A 40 -25.83 -28.44 -1.06
CA PHE A 40 -26.24 -27.56 0.03
C PHE A 40 -25.16 -27.43 1.11
N LEU A 41 -24.58 -28.56 1.54
CA LEU A 41 -23.49 -28.54 2.52
C LEU A 41 -22.27 -27.77 1.98
N ALA A 42 -21.89 -28.01 0.72
CA ALA A 42 -20.78 -27.30 0.08
C ALA A 42 -21.03 -25.78 0.03
N MET A 43 -22.25 -25.36 -0.33
CA MET A 43 -22.66 -23.96 -0.38
C MET A 43 -22.51 -23.27 0.99
N LEU A 44 -22.98 -23.89 2.07
CA LEU A 44 -22.81 -23.37 3.43
C LEU A 44 -21.33 -23.25 3.81
N LEU A 45 -20.53 -24.26 3.50
CA LEU A 45 -19.09 -24.24 3.79
C LEU A 45 -18.37 -23.14 2.98
N HIS A 46 -18.77 -22.90 1.73
CA HIS A 46 -18.25 -21.80 0.92
C HIS A 46 -18.53 -20.44 1.54
N ASP A 47 -19.74 -20.20 2.06
CA ASP A 47 -20.08 -18.94 2.73
C ASP A 47 -19.21 -18.71 3.98
N GLU A 48 -18.92 -19.75 4.77
CA GLU A 48 -17.99 -19.65 5.90
C GLU A 48 -16.55 -19.34 5.45
N VAL A 49 -16.06 -20.04 4.43
CA VAL A 49 -14.71 -19.83 3.88
C VAL A 49 -14.56 -18.40 3.37
N ALA A 50 -15.50 -17.95 2.55
CA ALA A 50 -15.52 -16.60 2.00
C ALA A 50 -15.54 -15.54 3.12
N ARG A 51 -16.36 -15.72 4.17
CA ARG A 51 -16.38 -14.81 5.31
C ARG A 51 -15.03 -14.77 6.04
N ARG A 52 -14.39 -15.92 6.26
CA ARG A 52 -13.09 -16.00 6.92
C ARG A 52 -11.99 -15.32 6.11
N GLU A 53 -11.97 -15.53 4.79
CA GLU A 53 -11.02 -14.90 3.88
C GLU A 53 -11.20 -13.38 3.85
N ASN A 54 -12.45 -12.92 3.71
CA ASN A 54 -12.78 -11.50 3.76
C ASN A 54 -12.36 -10.85 5.08
N ARG A 55 -12.59 -11.54 6.22
CA ARG A 55 -12.16 -11.04 7.53
C ARG A 55 -10.64 -10.97 7.65
N LYS A 56 -9.92 -12.00 7.17
CA LYS A 56 -8.44 -11.99 7.15
C LYS A 56 -7.93 -10.82 6.30
N LEU A 57 -8.46 -10.64 5.10
CA LEU A 57 -8.09 -9.53 4.21
C LEU A 57 -8.37 -8.18 4.88
N ALA A 58 -9.55 -7.99 5.47
CA ALA A 58 -9.91 -6.75 6.17
C ALA A 58 -8.93 -6.43 7.31
N ILE A 59 -8.52 -7.43 8.10
CA ILE A 59 -7.53 -7.25 9.18
C ILE A 59 -6.15 -6.87 8.61
N ARG A 60 -5.73 -7.49 7.49
CA ARG A 60 -4.46 -7.13 6.83
C ARG A 60 -4.48 -5.68 6.35
N LEU A 61 -5.54 -5.30 5.64
CA LEU A 61 -5.70 -3.95 5.11
C LEU A 61 -5.77 -2.91 6.24
N SER A 62 -6.47 -3.20 7.34
CA SER A 62 -6.54 -2.29 8.49
C SER A 62 -5.18 -2.10 9.17
N ARG A 63 -4.31 -3.13 9.16
CA ARG A 63 -2.96 -3.06 9.73
C ARG A 63 -1.94 -2.44 8.78
N ALA A 64 -2.20 -2.48 7.48
CA ALA A 64 -1.28 -1.99 6.46
C ALA A 64 -1.08 -0.48 6.49
N GLY A 65 -2.06 0.30 6.98
CA GLY A 65 -1.94 1.76 7.10
C GLY A 65 -2.08 2.50 5.77
N PHE A 66 -2.77 1.92 4.79
CA PHE A 66 -3.02 2.56 3.49
C PHE A 66 -4.02 3.72 3.60
N ALA A 67 -3.86 4.70 2.70
CA ALA A 67 -4.84 5.73 2.49
C ALA A 67 -6.03 5.19 1.67
N ILE A 68 -7.21 5.77 1.90
CA ILE A 68 -8.45 5.34 1.23
C ILE A 68 -8.33 5.49 -0.28
N GLY A 69 -8.73 4.46 -1.02
CA GLY A 69 -8.85 4.49 -2.47
C GLY A 69 -7.52 4.49 -3.23
N LYS A 70 -6.41 4.06 -2.63
CA LYS A 70 -5.10 3.92 -3.29
C LYS A 70 -4.89 2.53 -3.90
N THR A 71 -5.82 2.12 -4.76
CA THR A 71 -5.77 0.81 -5.42
C THR A 71 -5.32 0.92 -6.87
N LEU A 72 -5.09 -0.21 -7.53
CA LEU A 72 -4.65 -0.22 -8.93
C LEU A 72 -5.77 0.24 -9.86
N GLU A 73 -7.01 -0.08 -9.51
CA GLU A 73 -8.22 0.27 -10.27
C GLU A 73 -8.50 1.78 -10.25
N SER A 74 -8.09 2.48 -9.19
CA SER A 74 -8.21 3.94 -9.09
C SER A 74 -6.99 4.70 -9.61
N PHE A 75 -5.96 3.99 -10.09
CA PHE A 75 -4.75 4.61 -10.61
C PHE A 75 -4.95 5.03 -12.06
N ASP A 76 -4.85 6.33 -12.31
CA ASP A 76 -4.97 6.88 -13.66
C ASP A 76 -3.66 6.70 -14.45
N PHE A 77 -3.63 5.68 -15.30
CA PHE A 77 -2.50 5.39 -16.18
C PHE A 77 -2.46 6.28 -17.43
N ASP A 78 -3.52 7.03 -17.75
CA ASP A 78 -3.54 7.90 -18.92
C ASP A 78 -2.67 9.14 -18.69
N LEU A 79 -2.52 9.56 -17.43
CA LEU A 79 -1.60 10.63 -17.00
C LEU A 79 -0.11 10.26 -17.07
N LEU A 80 0.23 8.99 -17.28
CA LEU A 80 1.61 8.48 -17.35
C LEU A 80 1.80 7.61 -18.59
N PRO A 81 1.77 8.19 -19.80
CA PRO A 81 1.82 7.43 -21.05
C PRO A 81 3.13 6.62 -21.22
N ALA A 82 4.23 7.07 -20.61
CA ALA A 82 5.51 6.37 -20.61
C ALA A 82 5.56 5.15 -19.67
N LEU A 83 4.60 5.02 -18.75
CA LEU A 83 4.57 3.92 -17.78
C LEU A 83 4.05 2.64 -18.44
N ASN A 84 4.89 1.61 -18.50
CA ASN A 84 4.50 0.30 -19.03
C ASN A 84 3.46 -0.36 -18.11
N ARG A 85 2.19 -0.34 -18.54
CA ARG A 85 1.07 -0.95 -17.81
C ARG A 85 1.25 -2.44 -17.59
N ALA A 86 1.69 -3.18 -18.61
CA ALA A 86 1.88 -4.63 -18.52
C ALA A 86 2.91 -4.99 -17.44
N TYR A 87 3.99 -4.21 -17.36
CA TYR A 87 5.00 -4.38 -16.31
C TYR A 87 4.45 -4.09 -14.91
N VAL A 88 3.62 -3.05 -14.75
CA VAL A 88 2.95 -2.77 -13.47
C VAL A 88 2.00 -3.91 -13.07
N PHE A 89 1.26 -4.48 -14.02
CA PHE A 89 0.37 -5.63 -13.75
C PHE A 89 1.16 -6.92 -13.43
N ASP A 90 2.32 -7.14 -14.06
CA ASP A 90 3.22 -8.24 -13.70
C ASP A 90 3.74 -8.09 -12.26
N LEU A 91 4.12 -6.86 -11.86
CA LEU A 91 4.47 -6.57 -10.47
C LEU A 91 3.27 -6.80 -9.53
N ALA A 92 2.07 -6.42 -9.94
CA ALA A 92 0.86 -6.67 -9.16
C ALA A 92 0.54 -8.16 -9.01
N ALA A 93 1.06 -9.04 -9.89
CA ALA A 93 0.97 -10.49 -9.72
C ALA A 93 1.81 -11.03 -8.56
N GLY A 94 2.77 -10.24 -8.05
CA GLY A 94 3.44 -10.50 -6.77
C GLY A 94 4.72 -11.31 -6.83
N ARG A 95 5.32 -11.54 -8.01
CA ARG A 95 6.56 -12.34 -8.15
C ARG A 95 7.69 -11.88 -7.22
N TYR A 96 7.86 -10.57 -7.08
CA TYR A 96 8.86 -9.95 -6.21
C TYR A 96 8.72 -10.34 -4.72
N LEU A 97 7.52 -10.76 -4.28
CA LEU A 97 7.25 -11.21 -2.90
C LEU A 97 7.90 -12.57 -2.63
N ASP A 98 7.86 -13.46 -3.61
CA ASP A 98 8.43 -14.80 -3.53
C ASP A 98 9.95 -14.79 -3.74
N GLU A 99 10.41 -13.94 -4.67
CA GLU A 99 11.83 -13.66 -4.89
C GLU A 99 12.48 -12.90 -3.72
N LYS A 100 11.66 -12.26 -2.87
CA LYS A 100 12.10 -11.45 -1.71
C LYS A 100 13.03 -10.30 -2.10
N VAL A 101 12.74 -9.69 -3.25
CA VAL A 101 13.48 -8.55 -3.79
C VAL A 101 12.72 -7.24 -3.62
N ALA A 102 13.40 -6.13 -3.86
CA ALA A 102 12.80 -4.81 -3.74
C ALA A 102 12.06 -4.37 -5.01
N ILE A 103 11.07 -3.50 -4.85
CA ILE A 103 10.58 -2.62 -5.93
C ILE A 103 11.00 -1.20 -5.58
N LEU A 104 11.73 -0.56 -6.48
CA LEU A 104 12.21 0.80 -6.32
C LEU A 104 11.44 1.71 -7.28
N ILE A 105 10.73 2.70 -6.74
CA ILE A 105 9.86 3.62 -7.47
C ILE A 105 10.43 5.03 -7.37
N ALA A 106 10.94 5.58 -8.47
CA ALA A 106 11.48 6.94 -8.55
C ALA A 106 10.63 7.83 -9.46
N GLY A 107 10.74 9.15 -9.31
CA GLY A 107 10.05 10.13 -10.17
C GLY A 107 9.69 11.42 -9.44
N GLN A 108 9.22 12.43 -10.16
CA GLN A 108 8.96 13.75 -9.58
C GLN A 108 7.79 13.75 -8.58
N THR A 109 7.73 14.78 -7.73
CA THR A 109 6.65 14.95 -6.76
C THR A 109 5.30 15.01 -7.46
N GLY A 110 4.33 14.26 -6.95
CA GLY A 110 2.96 14.27 -7.48
C GLY A 110 2.70 13.31 -8.64
N THR A 111 3.68 12.58 -9.15
CA THR A 111 3.46 11.59 -10.25
C THR A 111 2.70 10.33 -9.83
N GLY A 112 2.41 10.13 -8.54
CA GLY A 112 1.61 9.01 -8.04
C GLY A 112 2.40 7.83 -7.47
N LYS A 113 3.71 7.98 -7.21
CA LYS A 113 4.57 6.92 -6.63
C LYS A 113 3.97 6.26 -5.38
N SER A 114 3.56 7.06 -4.39
CA SER A 114 2.94 6.56 -3.15
C SER A 114 1.62 5.83 -3.40
N HIS A 115 0.85 6.26 -4.41
CA HIS A 115 -0.37 5.56 -4.82
C HIS A 115 -0.01 4.20 -5.40
N LEU A 116 0.93 4.15 -6.35
CA LEU A 116 1.32 2.91 -6.99
C LEU A 116 1.91 1.90 -5.98
N ALA A 117 2.74 2.37 -5.05
CA ALA A 117 3.27 1.54 -3.97
C ALA A 117 2.14 0.92 -3.12
N GLN A 118 1.18 1.74 -2.68
CA GLN A 118 0.02 1.24 -1.93
C GLN A 118 -0.88 0.33 -2.76
N ALA A 119 -1.05 0.59 -4.06
CA ALA A 119 -1.82 -0.26 -4.96
C ALA A 119 -1.21 -1.66 -5.09
N LEU A 120 0.12 -1.75 -5.23
CA LEU A 120 0.85 -3.01 -5.18
C LEU A 120 0.71 -3.69 -3.81
N GLY A 121 0.75 -2.90 -2.72
CA GLY A 121 0.46 -3.38 -1.37
C GLY A 121 -0.95 -3.95 -1.21
N HIS A 122 -1.97 -3.34 -1.81
CA HIS A 122 -3.32 -3.89 -1.85
C HIS A 122 -3.37 -5.22 -2.59
N CYS A 123 -2.65 -5.36 -3.71
CA CYS A 123 -2.55 -6.61 -4.46
C CYS A 123 -1.89 -7.71 -3.61
N ALA A 124 -0.77 -7.41 -2.95
CA ALA A 124 -0.09 -8.33 -2.04
C ALA A 124 -0.99 -8.77 -0.87
N ALA A 125 -1.78 -7.85 -0.31
CA ALA A 125 -2.74 -8.17 0.76
C ALA A 125 -3.85 -9.12 0.29
N ARG A 126 -4.35 -8.94 -0.94
CA ARG A 126 -5.32 -9.84 -1.59
C ARG A 126 -4.74 -11.23 -1.85
N GLN A 127 -3.44 -11.31 -2.14
CA GLN A 127 -2.68 -12.58 -2.23
C GLN A 127 -2.36 -13.20 -0.86
N GLY A 128 -2.87 -12.62 0.23
CA GLY A 128 -2.72 -13.17 1.58
C GLY A 128 -1.42 -12.80 2.30
N ARG A 129 -0.60 -11.88 1.76
CA ARG A 129 0.60 -11.38 2.41
C ARG A 129 0.27 -10.25 3.38
N ASP A 130 0.89 -10.25 4.55
CA ASP A 130 0.81 -9.11 5.46
C ASP A 130 1.68 -7.97 4.91
N VAL A 131 1.14 -6.75 4.95
CA VAL A 131 1.79 -5.56 4.39
C VAL A 131 1.83 -4.47 5.45
N LEU A 132 2.87 -3.64 5.41
CA LEU A 132 2.98 -2.45 6.25
C LEU A 132 3.48 -1.27 5.42
N PHE A 133 2.70 -0.20 5.37
CA PHE A 133 3.05 1.07 4.76
C PHE A 133 3.44 2.09 5.83
N ILE A 134 4.57 2.75 5.63
CA ILE A 134 5.08 3.78 6.53
C ILE A 134 5.97 4.76 5.75
N SER A 135 5.91 6.05 6.05
CA SER A 135 6.88 7.00 5.49
C SER A 135 8.22 6.86 6.20
N GLN A 136 9.32 7.20 5.52
CA GLN A 136 10.67 7.22 6.11
C GLN A 136 10.69 8.02 7.42
N THR A 137 10.05 9.19 7.45
CA THR A 137 10.02 10.06 8.63
C THR A 137 9.29 9.39 9.81
N GLU A 138 8.15 8.76 9.55
CA GLU A 138 7.37 8.08 10.60
C GLU A 138 8.07 6.80 11.08
N LEU A 139 8.79 6.08 10.20
CA LEU A 139 9.58 4.91 10.55
C LEU A 139 10.62 5.26 11.62
N PHE A 140 11.48 6.25 11.37
CA PHE A 140 12.50 6.65 12.34
C PHE A 140 11.91 7.28 13.59
N LYS A 141 10.83 8.06 13.46
CA LYS A 141 10.12 8.60 14.62
C LYS A 141 9.65 7.49 15.55
N ARG A 142 9.09 6.40 15.01
CA ARG A 142 8.64 5.23 15.79
C ARG A 142 9.79 4.43 16.38
N LEU A 143 10.88 4.23 15.63
CA LEU A 143 12.08 3.57 16.14
C LEU A 143 12.72 4.35 17.29
N ASN A 144 12.87 5.67 17.14
CA ASN A 144 13.41 6.54 18.18
C ASN A 144 12.53 6.53 19.45
N ALA A 145 11.21 6.65 19.31
CA ALA A 145 10.29 6.53 20.44
C ALA A 145 10.35 5.14 21.11
N ALA A 146 10.57 4.08 20.32
CA ALA A 146 10.73 2.73 20.84
C ALA A 146 12.03 2.56 21.66
N ARG A 147 13.11 3.30 21.32
CA ARG A 147 14.34 3.34 22.13
C ARG A 147 14.06 3.94 23.51
N ALA A 148 13.37 5.08 23.57
CA ALA A 148 13.03 5.75 24.83
C ALA A 148 12.14 4.90 25.76
N THR A 149 11.39 3.95 25.20
CA THR A 149 10.48 3.06 25.95
C THR A 149 11.03 1.65 26.15
N GLY A 150 12.27 1.37 25.72
CA GLY A 150 12.87 0.03 25.79
C GLY A 150 12.20 -1.03 24.90
N THR A 151 11.43 -0.62 23.89
CA THR A 151 10.71 -1.51 22.97
C THR A 151 11.29 -1.55 21.55
N TYR A 152 12.48 -0.98 21.36
CA TYR A 152 13.15 -0.86 20.06
C TYR A 152 13.23 -2.20 19.33
N GLU A 153 13.80 -3.23 19.95
CA GLU A 153 13.98 -4.54 19.29
C GLU A 153 12.67 -5.14 18.80
N ARG A 154 11.62 -5.08 19.63
CA ARG A 154 10.29 -5.57 19.26
C ARG A 154 9.74 -4.82 18.04
N ARG A 155 9.94 -3.50 18.00
CA ARG A 155 9.47 -2.65 16.89
C ARG A 155 10.29 -2.88 15.63
N PHE A 156 11.61 -2.99 15.75
CA PHE A 156 12.51 -3.31 14.64
C PHE A 156 12.14 -4.66 14.01
N GLN A 157 11.96 -5.71 14.81
CA GLN A 157 11.54 -7.03 14.33
C GLN A 157 10.17 -7.01 13.64
N GLN A 158 9.26 -6.12 14.04
CA GLN A 158 7.98 -5.94 13.34
C GLN A 158 8.21 -5.46 11.89
N TYR A 159 9.14 -4.51 11.68
CA TYR A 159 9.49 -4.02 10.36
C TYR A 159 10.36 -5.01 9.57
N ALA A 160 11.25 -5.75 10.23
CA ALA A 160 12.13 -6.72 9.57
C ALA A 160 11.36 -7.97 9.07
N ARG A 161 10.33 -8.42 9.80
CA ARG A 161 9.64 -9.69 9.50
C ARG A 161 8.38 -9.58 8.66
N VAL A 162 7.82 -8.37 8.49
CA VAL A 162 6.62 -8.22 7.67
C VAL A 162 6.91 -8.66 6.23
N PRO A 163 6.07 -9.52 5.61
CA PRO A 163 6.31 -10.03 4.26
C PRO A 163 6.55 -8.94 3.22
N LEU A 164 5.79 -7.84 3.32
CA LEU A 164 5.98 -6.65 2.50
C LEU A 164 6.06 -5.39 3.37
N LEU A 165 7.21 -4.72 3.33
CA LEU A 165 7.39 -3.38 3.92
C LEU A 165 7.41 -2.35 2.79
N ILE A 166 6.58 -1.32 2.91
CA ILE A 166 6.54 -0.19 1.98
C ILE A 166 7.04 1.04 2.72
N VAL A 167 8.17 1.59 2.28
CA VAL A 167 8.76 2.82 2.81
C VAL A 167 8.55 3.95 1.81
N ASP A 168 7.70 4.90 2.19
CA ASP A 168 7.35 6.06 1.35
C ASP A 168 8.28 7.25 1.61
N ASP A 169 8.50 8.07 0.59
CA ASP A 169 9.30 9.30 0.64
C ASP A 169 10.76 9.07 1.09
N PHE A 170 11.38 8.00 0.59
CA PHE A 170 12.81 7.74 0.78
C PHE A 170 13.65 8.90 0.24
N ALA A 171 14.66 9.30 1.02
CA ALA A 171 15.59 10.37 0.72
C ALA A 171 14.95 11.76 0.54
N LEU A 172 13.72 11.97 1.01
CA LEU A 172 13.15 13.32 1.12
C LEU A 172 13.95 14.21 2.09
N LYS A 173 14.53 13.58 3.13
CA LYS A 173 15.49 14.18 4.04
C LYS A 173 16.73 13.29 4.09
N PRO A 174 17.94 13.88 4.16
CA PRO A 174 19.16 13.12 4.40
C PRO A 174 19.05 12.32 5.70
N LEU A 175 19.62 11.12 5.71
CA LEU A 175 19.72 10.24 6.86
C LEU A 175 20.95 10.65 7.67
N HIS A 176 20.74 10.99 8.92
CA HIS A 176 21.81 11.30 9.88
C HIS A 176 21.81 10.24 10.97
N THR A 177 22.98 9.99 11.58
CA THR A 177 23.12 9.06 12.69
C THR A 177 22.13 9.39 13.82
N PRO A 178 21.35 8.40 14.32
CA PRO A 178 21.45 6.95 14.09
C PRO A 178 20.52 6.38 12.98
N GLN A 179 19.88 7.22 12.17
CA GLN A 179 18.87 6.80 11.18
C GLN A 179 19.47 6.04 10.00
N ASP A 180 20.69 6.39 9.59
CA ASP A 180 21.45 5.70 8.54
C ASP A 180 21.79 4.26 8.95
N GLU A 181 22.26 4.06 10.18
CA GLU A 181 22.50 2.75 10.80
C GLU A 181 21.20 1.96 10.93
N ASP A 182 20.15 2.54 11.54
CA ASP A 182 18.84 1.89 11.68
C ASP A 182 18.27 1.41 10.34
N PHE A 183 18.46 2.21 9.29
CA PHE A 183 17.98 1.87 7.95
C PHE A 183 18.83 0.78 7.29
N HIS A 184 20.16 0.85 7.45
CA HIS A 184 21.05 -0.20 6.98
C HIS A 184 20.69 -1.55 7.62
N ASP A 185 20.57 -1.58 8.93
CA ASP A 185 20.24 -2.79 9.68
C ASP A 185 18.88 -3.35 9.25
N LEU A 186 17.89 -2.48 9.02
CA LEU A 186 16.59 -2.90 8.53
C LEU A 186 16.65 -3.50 7.13
N VAL A 187 17.42 -2.89 6.22
CA VAL A 187 17.62 -3.40 4.86
C VAL A 187 18.36 -4.74 4.90
N ASP A 188 19.44 -4.85 5.69
CA ASP A 188 20.22 -6.08 5.84
C ASP A 188 19.39 -7.21 6.44
N ALA A 189 18.59 -6.92 7.47
CA ALA A 189 17.69 -7.89 8.09
C ALA A 189 16.63 -8.44 7.12
N ARG A 190 16.23 -7.64 6.12
CA ARG A 190 15.22 -7.98 5.11
C ARG A 190 15.79 -8.57 3.82
N TYR A 191 17.06 -8.31 3.53
CA TYR A 191 17.74 -8.76 2.32
C TYR A 191 17.61 -10.29 2.15
N GLU A 192 17.15 -10.72 0.97
CA GLU A 192 16.84 -12.12 0.61
C GLU A 192 15.86 -12.85 1.54
N ARG A 193 15.15 -12.11 2.41
CA ARG A 193 14.23 -12.66 3.42
C ARG A 193 12.80 -12.15 3.25
N ALA A 194 12.62 -10.87 2.92
CA ALA A 194 11.31 -10.25 2.71
C ALA A 194 11.37 -9.09 1.71
N ALA A 195 10.30 -8.92 0.94
CA ALA A 195 10.24 -7.92 -0.12
C ALA A 195 10.03 -6.50 0.42
N THR A 196 10.60 -5.50 -0.24
CA THR A 196 10.50 -4.09 0.19
C THR A 196 10.12 -3.20 -0.97
N ILE A 197 9.18 -2.27 -0.80
CA ILE A 197 8.90 -1.24 -1.80
C ILE A 197 9.43 0.10 -1.26
N LEU A 198 10.22 0.80 -2.05
CA LEU A 198 10.67 2.15 -1.73
C LEU A 198 10.15 3.13 -2.77
N THR A 199 9.65 4.28 -2.33
CA THR A 199 9.38 5.41 -3.21
C THR A 199 10.37 6.53 -2.94
N SER A 200 10.86 7.22 -3.97
CA SER A 200 11.73 8.38 -3.81
C SER A 200 11.46 9.45 -4.86
N ASN A 201 11.67 10.71 -4.48
CA ASN A 201 11.67 11.83 -5.43
C ASN A 201 13.02 12.01 -6.13
N LEU A 202 14.09 11.39 -5.62
CA LEU A 202 15.43 11.44 -6.22
C LEU A 202 15.55 10.42 -7.35
N HIS A 203 16.30 10.77 -8.39
CA HIS A 203 16.72 9.80 -9.37
C HIS A 203 17.63 8.75 -8.73
N PHE A 204 17.62 7.52 -9.25
CA PHE A 204 18.35 6.41 -8.65
C PHE A 204 19.84 6.68 -8.45
N ASP A 205 20.45 7.46 -9.34
CA ASP A 205 21.87 7.81 -9.28
C ASP A 205 22.20 8.77 -8.12
N GLU A 206 21.20 9.51 -7.64
CA GLU A 206 21.31 10.49 -6.57
C GLU A 206 21.05 9.88 -5.18
N TRP A 207 20.63 8.61 -5.10
CA TRP A 207 20.29 7.98 -3.82
C TRP A 207 21.47 7.92 -2.83
N GLY A 208 22.71 7.96 -3.33
CA GLY A 208 23.90 8.08 -2.47
C GLY A 208 23.91 9.36 -1.64
N ALA A 209 23.29 10.44 -2.12
CA ALA A 209 23.17 11.70 -1.39
C ALA A 209 22.25 11.60 -0.16
N ALA A 210 21.46 10.52 -0.04
CA ALA A 210 20.65 10.25 1.14
C ALA A 210 21.51 9.95 2.39
N PHE A 211 22.79 9.58 2.22
CA PHE A 211 23.71 9.20 3.30
C PHE A 211 24.91 10.18 3.35
N PRO A 212 24.71 11.43 3.79
CA PRO A 212 25.76 12.45 3.78
C PRO A 212 26.95 12.08 4.69
N ASP A 213 26.66 11.53 5.87
CA ASP A 213 27.66 11.30 6.93
C ASP A 213 28.41 9.97 6.76
N ASN A 214 27.76 8.96 6.18
CA ASN A 214 28.32 7.60 6.03
C ASN A 214 28.10 7.03 4.62
N ARG A 215 28.91 7.48 3.67
CA ARG A 215 28.82 7.06 2.26
C ARG A 215 29.08 5.57 2.04
N ILE A 216 29.95 4.96 2.86
CA ILE A 216 30.28 3.53 2.75
C ILE A 216 29.05 2.70 3.13
N LEU A 217 28.44 3.00 4.27
CA LEU A 217 27.20 2.37 4.71
C LEU A 217 26.07 2.58 3.70
N GLY A 218 25.91 3.81 3.20
CA GLY A 218 24.94 4.12 2.15
C GLY A 218 25.12 3.27 0.90
N THR A 219 26.35 3.14 0.41
CA THR A 219 26.66 2.30 -0.76
C THR A 219 26.30 0.84 -0.51
N ALA A 220 26.66 0.30 0.66
CA ALA A 220 26.35 -1.08 1.03
C ALA A 220 24.84 -1.35 1.19
N THR A 221 24.08 -0.37 1.69
CA THR A 221 22.62 -0.43 1.78
C THR A 221 21.97 -0.40 0.40
N LEU A 222 22.43 0.50 -0.47
CA LEU A 222 21.89 0.65 -1.81
C LEU A 222 22.20 -0.56 -2.70
N ASP A 223 23.37 -1.16 -2.55
CA ASP A 223 23.74 -2.39 -3.25
C ASP A 223 22.74 -3.53 -2.96
N ARG A 224 22.48 -3.80 -1.67
CA ARG A 224 21.47 -4.78 -1.23
C ARG A 224 20.07 -4.47 -1.74
N LEU A 225 19.66 -3.20 -1.73
CA LEU A 225 18.36 -2.79 -2.25
C LEU A 225 18.23 -2.93 -3.77
N ARG A 226 19.34 -2.81 -4.51
CA ARG A 226 19.35 -2.86 -5.98
C ARG A 226 19.49 -4.28 -6.52
N HIS A 227 20.08 -5.18 -5.76
CA HIS A 227 20.25 -6.58 -6.18
C HIS A 227 18.89 -7.22 -6.50
N GLY A 228 18.68 -7.55 -7.78
CA GLY A 228 17.46 -8.20 -8.26
C GLY A 228 16.21 -7.33 -8.23
N ALA A 229 16.36 -6.03 -7.96
CA ALA A 229 15.21 -5.16 -7.73
C ALA A 229 14.51 -4.74 -9.02
N TYR A 230 13.19 -4.69 -8.95
CA TYR A 230 12.36 -4.13 -10.00
C TYR A 230 12.38 -2.60 -9.91
N ARG A 231 12.70 -1.93 -11.00
CA ARG A 231 12.75 -0.45 -11.06
C ARG A 231 11.57 0.10 -11.83
N LEU A 232 10.94 1.13 -11.27
CA LEU A 232 9.88 1.91 -11.90
C LEU A 232 10.26 3.39 -11.84
N VAL A 233 10.25 4.07 -12.98
CA VAL A 233 10.40 5.52 -13.08
C VAL A 233 9.07 6.09 -13.53
N LEU A 234 8.50 7.00 -12.74
CA LEU A 234 7.27 7.70 -13.08
C LEU A 234 7.62 9.11 -13.56
N GLU A 235 7.45 9.31 -14.87
CA GLU A 235 7.66 10.58 -15.55
C GLU A 235 6.30 11.15 -15.99
N GLY A 236 6.01 12.38 -15.60
CA GLY A 236 4.74 13.04 -15.92
C GLY A 236 4.46 14.23 -15.00
N ASP A 237 3.38 14.95 -15.30
CA ASP A 237 2.98 16.13 -14.53
C ASP A 237 2.45 15.76 -13.13
N SER A 238 2.58 16.70 -12.19
CA SER A 238 2.11 16.52 -10.82
C SER A 238 0.59 16.41 -10.77
N ARG A 239 0.07 15.29 -10.23
CA ARG A 239 -1.36 15.09 -9.93
C ARG A 239 -1.90 16.03 -8.84
N ARG A 240 -1.05 16.82 -8.19
CA ARG A 240 -1.42 17.78 -7.14
C ARG A 240 -1.50 19.22 -7.66
N ALA A 241 -1.50 19.43 -8.98
CA ALA A 241 -1.62 20.77 -9.55
C ALA A 241 -2.88 21.48 -9.00
N PRO A 242 -2.76 22.73 -8.53
CA PRO A 242 -3.90 23.48 -8.04
C PRO A 242 -4.93 23.66 -9.15
N LYS A 243 -6.23 23.56 -8.81
CA LYS A 243 -7.31 23.86 -9.77
C LYS A 243 -7.12 25.29 -10.29
N PRO A 244 -7.26 25.54 -11.60
CA PRO A 244 -7.18 26.89 -12.13
C PRO A 244 -8.22 27.78 -11.44
N MET A 245 -7.82 28.98 -11.03
CA MET A 245 -8.76 29.97 -10.51
C MET A 245 -9.76 30.34 -11.62
N PRO A 246 -11.06 30.50 -11.31
CA PRO A 246 -11.98 31.10 -12.27
C PRO A 246 -11.50 32.50 -12.61
N ASP A 247 -11.48 32.84 -13.89
CA ASP A 247 -11.06 34.16 -14.37
C ASP A 247 -11.83 35.28 -13.64
N PRO A 248 -11.16 36.35 -13.20
CA PRO A 248 -11.84 37.47 -12.58
C PRO A 248 -12.80 38.10 -13.60
N PRO A 249 -14.03 38.49 -13.19
CA PRO A 249 -14.97 39.15 -14.09
C PRO A 249 -14.34 40.42 -14.66
N GLN A 250 -14.32 40.54 -15.98
CA GLN A 250 -13.82 41.73 -16.69
C GLN A 250 -14.67 42.94 -16.29
N ASN A 251 -14.19 43.75 -15.35
CA ASN A 251 -14.77 45.06 -15.08
C ASN A 251 -14.41 46.00 -16.25
N THR A 252 -15.35 46.17 -17.19
CA THR A 252 -15.33 47.26 -18.16
C THR A 252 -15.51 48.59 -17.45
N VAL A 253 -14.41 49.21 -17.02
CA VAL A 253 -14.44 50.60 -16.53
C VAL A 253 -14.63 51.52 -17.74
N ALA A 254 -15.84 52.08 -17.85
CA ALA A 254 -16.15 53.12 -18.82
C ALA A 254 -15.24 54.35 -18.60
N LYS A 255 -14.39 54.66 -19.60
CA LYS A 255 -13.65 55.92 -19.66
C LYS A 255 -14.64 57.05 -19.95
N ASN A 256 -15.06 57.78 -18.91
CA ASN A 256 -15.71 59.08 -19.09
C ASN A 256 -14.69 60.09 -19.64
N GLY A 257 -14.86 60.48 -20.91
CA GLY A 257 -14.09 61.53 -21.56
C GLY A 257 -14.41 62.91 -20.99
N LYS A 258 -13.36 63.64 -20.59
CA LYS A 258 -13.41 65.08 -20.33
C LYS A 258 -13.77 65.82 -21.63
N LYS A 259 -14.86 66.59 -21.63
CA LYS A 259 -15.11 67.67 -22.61
C LYS A 259 -14.44 68.96 -22.13
N PRO A 260 -13.83 69.77 -23.02
CA PRO A 260 -13.35 71.11 -22.70
C PRO A 260 -14.42 72.16 -23.02
N GLN A 261 -14.50 73.23 -22.22
CA GLN A 261 -15.25 74.45 -22.47
C GLN A 261 -14.65 75.60 -21.66
N PRO A 262 -14.84 76.86 -22.08
CA PRO A 262 -14.38 77.48 -23.32
C PRO A 262 -13.21 78.45 -23.09
#